data_AF-A0A7S2LM56-F1
#
_entry.id   AF-A0A7S2LM56-F1
#
_cell.length_a   1.000
_cell.length_b   1.000
_cell.length_c   1.000
_cell.angle_alpha   90.00
_cell.angle_beta   90.00
_cell.angle_gamma   90.00
#
_symmetry.space_group_name_H-M   'P 1'
#
loop_
_entity.id
_entity.type
_entity.pdbx_description
1 polymer ?
#
loop_
_entity_poly.entity_id
_entity_poly.type
_entity_poly.pdbx_seq_one_letter_code
_entity_poly.pdbx_strand_id
1 'polypeptide(L)'
;KNANVYEPLDWRRLLRTDYWGLEMFEADQWTHKSFRPLTVLSFRWNYMLHSFDSVGFHVTNLALHVLSSVLLGAFGRLCMRLPPSWSALLGALFFVHPVHTESVLYIVGRADLLCCSLVLLAALVYG
;
A
#
# COMPACT_ATOMS: atom_id res chain seq x y z
N LYS A 1 16.62 4.79 -8.80
CA LYS A 1 15.21 4.43 -9.11
C LYS A 1 15.14 2.90 -9.18
N ASN A 2 14.17 2.28 -8.51
CA ASN A 2 14.06 0.81 -8.46
C ASN A 2 13.79 0.22 -9.87
N ALA A 3 14.73 -0.56 -10.41
CA ALA A 3 14.67 -1.14 -11.76
C ALA A 3 13.43 -2.03 -11.97
N ASN A 4 12.94 -2.67 -10.91
CA ASN A 4 11.75 -3.54 -10.97
C ASN A 4 10.46 -2.77 -11.34
N VAL A 5 10.45 -1.44 -11.22
CA VAL A 5 9.30 -0.59 -11.54
C VAL A 5 9.18 -0.31 -13.05
N TYR A 6 10.29 -0.08 -13.74
CA TYR A 6 10.27 0.48 -15.12
C TYR A 6 10.93 -0.39 -16.19
N GLU A 7 11.85 -1.29 -15.83
CA GLU A 7 12.44 -2.23 -16.77
C GLU A 7 11.52 -3.44 -17.02
N PRO A 8 11.79 -4.35 -17.96
CA PRO A 8 11.06 -5.61 -18.07
C PRO A 8 11.02 -6.39 -16.74
N LEU A 9 9.92 -7.09 -16.49
CA LEU A 9 9.72 -7.83 -15.25
C LEU A 9 10.70 -9.00 -15.18
N ASP A 10 11.56 -8.99 -14.17
CA ASP A 10 12.43 -10.09 -13.83
C ASP A 10 12.09 -10.55 -12.41
N TRP A 11 11.52 -11.75 -12.29
CA TRP A 11 11.13 -12.35 -11.02
C TRP A 11 12.31 -12.62 -10.10
N ARG A 12 13.46 -13.01 -10.66
CA ARG A 12 14.65 -13.27 -9.87
C ARG A 12 15.15 -11.97 -9.24
N ARG A 13 15.18 -10.88 -10.01
CA ARG A 13 15.53 -9.56 -9.48
C ARG A 13 14.53 -9.09 -8.44
N LEU A 14 13.23 -9.14 -8.72
CA LEU A 14 12.18 -8.70 -7.79
C LEU A 14 12.27 -9.41 -6.43
N LEU A 15 12.56 -10.71 -6.44
CA LEU A 15 12.64 -11.53 -5.22
C LEU A 15 13.96 -11.39 -4.46
N ARG A 16 14.97 -10.76 -5.07
CA ARG A 16 16.30 -10.60 -4.48
C ARG A 16 16.64 -9.19 -4.05
N THR A 17 15.98 -8.19 -4.63
CA THR A 17 16.16 -6.80 -4.26
C THR A 17 15.17 -6.33 -3.18
N ASP A 18 15.60 -5.37 -2.36
CA ASP A 18 14.73 -4.70 -1.40
C ASP A 18 13.74 -3.72 -2.07
N TYR A 19 12.94 -3.07 -1.24
CA TYR A 19 11.95 -2.06 -1.65
C TYR A 19 12.55 -0.94 -2.53
N TRP A 20 13.81 -0.59 -2.32
CA TRP A 20 14.51 0.47 -3.06
C TRP A 20 15.19 -0.04 -4.33
N GLY A 21 15.28 -1.35 -4.51
CA GLY A 21 15.90 -2.02 -5.65
C GLY A 21 17.36 -2.39 -5.41
N LEU A 22 17.83 -2.45 -4.16
CA LEU A 22 19.18 -2.86 -3.79
C LEU A 22 19.22 -4.36 -3.51
N GLU A 23 20.31 -5.05 -3.89
CA GLU A 23 20.42 -6.49 -3.70
C GLU A 23 20.53 -6.86 -2.22
N MET A 24 19.70 -7.81 -1.76
CA MET A 24 19.58 -8.12 -0.32
C MET A 24 20.56 -9.19 0.19
N PHE A 25 21.06 -10.02 -0.72
CA PHE A 25 21.76 -11.26 -0.40
C PHE A 25 23.28 -11.19 -0.62
N GLU A 26 23.80 -10.07 -1.10
CA GLU A 26 25.24 -9.84 -1.24
C GLU A 26 25.80 -9.21 0.04
N ALA A 27 26.90 -9.77 0.55
CA ALA A 27 27.47 -9.37 1.85
C ALA A 27 28.12 -7.97 1.82
N ASP A 28 28.62 -7.54 0.67
CA ASP A 28 29.40 -6.30 0.52
C ASP A 28 28.54 -5.07 0.14
N GLN A 29 27.22 -5.26 -0.05
CA GLN A 29 26.29 -4.21 -0.43
C GLN A 29 25.41 -3.81 0.76
N TRP A 30 25.30 -2.51 1.01
CA TRP A 30 24.36 -2.01 2.00
C TRP A 30 22.93 -2.04 1.46
N THR A 31 22.00 -2.53 2.26
CA THR A 31 20.57 -2.66 1.93
C THR A 31 19.73 -2.49 3.19
N HIS A 32 18.50 -1.99 3.04
CA HIS A 32 17.53 -1.97 4.13
C HIS A 32 16.95 -3.35 4.45
N LYS A 33 17.14 -4.34 3.57
CA LYS A 33 16.51 -5.67 3.63
C LYS A 33 14.98 -5.62 3.75
N SER A 34 14.38 -4.54 3.25
CA SER A 34 12.95 -4.30 3.29
C SER A 34 12.24 -5.04 2.15
N PHE A 35 11.91 -6.31 2.39
CA PHE A 35 11.25 -7.15 1.39
C PHE A 35 9.76 -6.79 1.24
N ARG A 36 9.39 -6.13 0.13
CA ARG A 36 8.02 -5.65 -0.14
C ARG A 36 7.63 -5.81 -1.62
N PRO A 37 7.67 -7.04 -2.18
CA PRO A 37 7.51 -7.28 -3.62
C PRO A 37 6.14 -6.84 -4.14
N LEU A 38 5.07 -7.01 -3.37
CA LEU A 38 3.72 -6.58 -3.75
C LEU A 38 3.63 -5.05 -3.91
N THR A 39 4.26 -4.30 -3.01
CA THR A 39 4.30 -2.83 -3.13
C THR A 39 5.08 -2.41 -4.37
N VAL A 40 6.23 -3.03 -4.65
CA VAL A 40 7.03 -2.76 -5.86
C VAL A 40 6.24 -3.10 -7.13
N LEU A 41 5.53 -4.23 -7.15
CA LEU A 41 4.64 -4.60 -8.26
C LEU A 41 3.50 -3.59 -8.45
N SER A 42 2.92 -3.08 -7.37
CA SER A 42 1.88 -2.05 -7.47
C SER A 42 2.42 -0.74 -8.08
N PHE A 43 3.67 -0.36 -7.77
CA PHE A 43 4.32 0.78 -8.43
C PHE A 43 4.60 0.50 -9.90
N ARG A 44 5.02 -0.73 -10.24
CA ARG A 44 5.20 -1.15 -11.63
C ARG A 44 3.90 -1.02 -12.43
N TRP A 45 2.79 -1.56 -11.93
CA TRP A 45 1.51 -1.45 -12.63
C TRP A 45 1.07 0.00 -12.80
N ASN A 46 1.27 0.82 -11.77
CA ASN A 46 1.02 2.25 -11.86
C ASN A 46 1.90 2.93 -12.94
N TYR A 47 3.18 2.56 -13.01
CA TYR A 47 4.12 3.05 -14.01
C TYR A 47 3.70 2.64 -15.43
N MET A 48 3.21 1.43 -15.63
CA MET A 48 2.72 0.98 -16.94
C MET A 48 1.54 1.82 -17.44
N LEU A 49 0.74 2.40 -16.54
CA LEU A 49 -0.43 3.21 -16.88
C LEU A 49 -0.11 4.69 -17.03
N HIS A 50 0.76 5.24 -16.17
CA HIS A 50 0.97 6.69 -16.04
C HIS A 50 2.45 7.10 -16.19
N SER A 51 3.34 6.17 -16.54
CA SER A 51 4.80 6.39 -16.49
C SER A 51 5.23 6.94 -15.13
N PHE A 52 6.14 7.92 -15.09
CA PHE A 52 6.57 8.58 -13.85
C PHE A 52 5.72 9.80 -13.47
N ASP A 53 4.50 9.93 -13.99
CA ASP A 53 3.60 11.01 -13.59
C ASP A 53 3.17 10.84 -12.13
N SER A 54 3.59 11.78 -11.27
CA SER A 54 3.30 11.77 -9.84
C SER A 54 1.80 11.79 -9.55
N VAL A 55 0.99 12.43 -10.40
CA VAL A 55 -0.47 12.49 -10.23
C VAL A 55 -1.06 11.09 -10.21
N GLY A 56 -0.64 10.21 -11.12
CA GLY A 56 -1.10 8.82 -11.16
C GLY A 56 -0.75 8.04 -9.88
N PHE A 57 0.41 8.31 -9.27
CA PHE A 57 0.80 7.68 -8.01
C PHE A 57 -0.02 8.18 -6.82
N HIS A 58 -0.26 9.48 -6.72
CA HIS A 58 -1.10 10.07 -5.67
C HIS A 58 -2.55 9.62 -5.78
N VAL A 59 -3.11 9.57 -6.99
CA VAL A 59 -4.48 9.06 -7.23
C VAL A 59 -4.60 7.61 -6.76
N THR A 60 -3.62 6.76 -7.08
CA THR A 60 -3.62 5.37 -6.63
C THR A 60 -3.50 5.26 -5.10
N ASN A 61 -2.67 6.07 -4.46
CA ASN A 61 -2.58 6.08 -2.99
C ASN A 61 -3.88 6.59 -2.36
N LEU A 62 -4.51 7.63 -2.91
CA LEU A 62 -5.80 8.12 -2.44
C LEU A 62 -6.89 7.05 -2.57
N ALA A 63 -6.93 6.32 -3.69
CA ALA A 63 -7.87 5.21 -3.89
C ALA A 63 -7.67 4.10 -2.84
N LEU A 64 -6.42 3.74 -2.54
CA LEU A 64 -6.11 2.77 -1.48
C LEU A 64 -6.49 3.28 -0.09
N HIS A 65 -6.34 4.58 0.19
CA HIS A 65 -6.75 5.19 1.46
C HIS A 65 -8.29 5.18 1.63
N VAL A 66 -9.02 5.52 0.57
CA VAL A 66 -10.49 5.39 0.54
C VAL A 66 -10.89 3.94 0.79
N LEU A 67 -10.25 2.98 0.11
CA LEU A 67 -10.52 1.56 0.29
C LEU A 67 -10.29 1.13 1.75
N SER A 68 -9.14 1.46 2.34
CA SER A 68 -8.85 1.17 3.74
C SER A 68 -9.89 1.78 4.69
N SER A 69 -10.33 3.01 4.43
CA SER A 69 -11.36 3.70 5.23
C SER A 69 -12.71 2.98 5.18
N VAL A 70 -13.12 2.53 4.00
CA VAL A 70 -14.37 1.76 3.80
C VAL A 70 -14.27 0.40 4.47
N LEU A 71 -13.15 -0.31 4.28
CA LEU A 71 -12.91 -1.61 4.90
C LEU A 71 -12.91 -1.51 6.43
N LEU A 72 -12.39 -0.44 7.00
CA LEU A 72 -12.41 -0.20 8.45
C LEU A 72 -13.84 0.02 8.96
N GLY A 73 -14.65 0.79 8.25
CA GLY A 73 -16.07 0.95 8.58
C GLY A 73 -16.82 -0.38 8.51
N ALA A 74 -16.57 -1.18 7.47
CA ALA A 74 -17.13 -2.52 7.34
C ALA A 74 -16.68 -3.44 8.48
N PHE A 75 -15.41 -3.41 8.87
CA PHE A 75 -14.87 -4.17 9.99
C PHE A 75 -15.55 -3.79 11.31
N GLY A 76 -15.74 -2.49 11.56
CA GLY A 76 -16.48 -2.00 12.71
C GLY A 76 -17.93 -2.50 12.73
N ARG A 77 -18.57 -2.63 11.57
CA ARG A 77 -19.95 -3.12 11.46
C ARG A 77 -20.06 -4.63 11.65
N LEU A 78 -19.21 -5.37 10.95
CA LEU A 78 -19.34 -6.83 10.79
C LEU A 78 -18.64 -7.58 11.92
N CYS A 79 -17.41 -7.20 12.26
CA CYS A 79 -16.61 -7.90 13.27
C CYS A 79 -16.83 -7.33 14.68
N MET A 80 -16.86 -5.99 14.82
CA MET A 80 -17.07 -5.34 16.13
C MET A 80 -18.54 -5.15 16.51
N ARG A 81 -19.47 -5.43 15.58
CA ARG A 81 -20.93 -5.27 15.77
C ARG A 81 -21.36 -3.88 16.23
N LEU A 82 -20.62 -2.84 15.82
CA LEU A 82 -21.00 -1.46 16.13
C LEU A 82 -22.32 -1.08 15.43
N PRO A 83 -23.10 -0.13 15.99
CA PRO A 83 -24.23 0.44 15.29
C PRO A 83 -23.78 1.12 13.98
N PRO A 84 -24.62 1.13 12.93
CA PRO A 84 -24.23 1.65 11.61
C PRO A 84 -23.63 3.06 11.62
N SER A 85 -24.16 3.96 12.46
CA SER A 85 -23.65 5.33 12.60
C SER A 85 -22.22 5.38 13.15
N TRP A 86 -21.91 4.54 14.13
CA TRP A 86 -20.57 4.45 14.72
C TRP A 86 -19.57 3.80 13.77
N SER A 87 -19.98 2.76 13.03
CA SER A 87 -19.15 2.16 11.99
C SER A 87 -18.81 3.15 10.87
N ALA A 88 -19.79 3.93 10.43
CA ALA A 88 -19.57 4.97 9.42
C ALA A 88 -18.67 6.08 9.94
N LEU A 89 -18.86 6.51 11.19
CA LEU A 89 -18.02 7.51 11.84
C LEU A 89 -16.57 7.03 11.94
N LEU A 90 -16.33 5.76 12.31
CA LEU A 90 -14.99 5.19 12.38
C LEU A 90 -14.25 5.27 11.03
N GLY A 91 -14.89 4.84 9.94
CA GLY A 91 -14.32 4.94 8.60
C GLY A 91 -14.10 6.38 8.15
N ALA A 92 -15.06 7.27 8.44
CA ALA A 92 -14.95 8.69 8.09
C ALA A 92 -13.81 9.37 8.85
N LEU A 93 -13.66 9.10 10.15
CA LEU A 93 -12.57 9.64 10.97
C LEU A 93 -11.21 9.18 10.44
N PHE A 94 -11.07 7.90 10.08
CA PHE A 94 -9.85 7.39 9.47
C PHE A 94 -9.54 8.07 8.12
N PHE A 95 -10.57 8.31 7.30
CA PHE A 95 -10.42 8.98 6.01
C PHE A 95 -9.87 10.41 6.16
N VAL A 96 -10.42 11.20 7.09
CA VAL A 96 -10.02 12.60 7.30
C VAL A 96 -8.79 12.77 8.20
N HIS A 97 -8.31 11.70 8.85
CA HIS A 97 -7.25 11.82 9.85
C HIS A 97 -5.94 12.33 9.23
N PRO A 98 -5.36 13.44 9.73
CA PRO A 98 -4.16 14.08 9.16
C PRO A 98 -2.96 13.14 9.01
N VAL A 99 -2.78 12.21 9.95
CA VAL A 99 -1.66 11.23 9.91
C VAL A 99 -1.68 10.33 8.66
N HIS A 100 -2.86 10.12 8.05
CA HIS A 100 -2.98 9.30 6.85
C HIS A 100 -2.89 10.12 5.56
N THR A 101 -3.05 11.45 5.64
CA THR A 101 -2.79 12.34 4.50
C THR A 101 -1.31 12.35 4.13
N GLU A 102 -0.41 12.17 5.09
CA GLU A 102 1.03 12.02 4.84
C GLU A 102 1.33 10.76 4.00
N SER A 103 0.63 9.64 4.23
CA SER A 103 0.78 8.41 3.44
C SER A 103 0.20 8.53 2.01
N VAL A 104 -0.72 9.46 1.79
CA VAL A 104 -1.29 9.77 0.45
C VAL A 104 -0.38 10.73 -0.31
N LEU A 105 0.15 11.75 0.38
CA LEU A 105 1.07 12.74 -0.18
C LEU A 105 2.47 12.16 -0.39
N TYR A 106 2.91 11.19 0.42
CA TYR A 106 4.17 10.51 0.24
C TYR A 106 3.95 9.21 -0.54
N ILE A 107 4.36 9.19 -1.82
CA ILE A 107 4.16 8.05 -2.73
C ILE A 107 4.65 6.73 -2.10
N VAL A 108 5.77 6.78 -1.37
CA VAL A 108 6.41 5.65 -0.70
C VAL A 108 5.50 5.01 0.37
N GLY A 109 4.59 5.78 0.98
CA GLY A 109 3.62 5.33 1.99
C GLY A 109 2.59 4.31 1.48
N ARG A 110 2.59 4.00 0.17
CA ARG A 110 1.75 2.95 -0.42
C ARG A 110 1.86 1.60 0.28
N ALA A 111 3.03 1.27 0.82
CA ALA A 111 3.23 0.01 1.53
C ALA A 111 2.29 -0.15 2.72
N ASP A 112 2.10 0.92 3.50
CA ASP A 112 1.26 0.91 4.69
C ASP A 112 -0.22 0.85 4.32
N LEU A 113 -0.62 1.54 3.24
CA LEU A 113 -2.00 1.49 2.71
C LEU A 113 -2.38 0.09 2.22
N LEU A 114 -1.49 -0.57 1.46
CA LEU A 114 -1.70 -1.95 1.01
C LEU A 114 -1.76 -2.92 2.19
N CYS A 115 -0.86 -2.78 3.17
CA CYS A 115 -0.86 -3.59 4.37
C CYS A 115 -2.18 -3.45 5.14
N CYS A 116 -2.62 -2.21 5.41
CA CYS A 116 -3.86 -1.91 6.09
C CYS A 116 -5.08 -2.52 5.37
N SER A 117 -5.20 -2.28 4.06
CA SER A 117 -6.27 -2.85 3.24
C SER A 117 -6.31 -4.38 3.29
N LEU A 118 -5.16 -5.05 3.13
CA LEU A 118 -5.09 -6.51 3.12
C LEU A 118 -5.40 -7.13 4.48
N VAL A 119 -4.92 -6.53 5.56
CA VAL A 119 -5.22 -7.00 6.92
C VAL A 119 -6.70 -6.84 7.24
N LEU A 120 -7.30 -5.69 6.93
CA LEU A 120 -8.74 -5.46 7.13
C LEU A 120 -9.59 -6.40 6.27
N LEU A 121 -9.20 -6.62 5.02
CA LEU A 121 -9.87 -7.57 4.13
C LEU A 121 -9.79 -8.99 4.68
N ALA A 122 -8.61 -9.43 5.12
CA ALA A 122 -8.45 -10.74 5.74
C ALA A 122 -9.34 -10.87 6.99
N ALA A 123 -9.34 -9.86 7.86
CA ALA A 123 -10.17 -9.85 9.05
C ALA A 123 -11.68 -9.96 8.73
N LEU A 124 -12.14 -9.30 7.67
CA LEU A 124 -13.52 -9.38 7.20
C LEU A 124 -13.89 -10.73 6.57
N VAL A 125 -12.94 -11.41 5.95
CA VAL A 125 -13.15 -12.73 5.33
C VAL A 125 -13.16 -13.84 6.38
N TYR A 126 -12.35 -13.72 7.43
CA TYR A 126 -12.19 -14.76 8.46
C TYR A 126 -12.95 -14.51 9.77
N GLY A 127 -13.48 -13.30 9.99
CA GLY A 127 -14.17 -12.92 11.23
C GLY A 127 -15.68 -12.97 11.11
#